data_AF-A0A5P2CS66-F1
#
_entry.id   AF-A0A5P2CS66-F1
#
_cell.length_a   1.000
_cell.length_b   1.000
_cell.length_c   1.000
_cell.angle_alpha   90.00
_cell.angle_beta   90.00
_cell.angle_gamma   90.00
#
_symmetry.space_group_name_H-M   'P 1'
#
loop_
_entity.id
_entity.type
_entity.pdbx_description
1 polymer ?
#
loop_
_entity_poly.entity_id
_entity_poly.type
_entity_poly.pdbx_seq_one_letter_code
_entity_poly.pdbx_strand_id
1 'polypeptide(L)'
;MAALATTRYPLMWLNGESDRVALYALRDVSAGDLCDLAQEFTVLKRAVIMGTTVAAATSATVGTGADATKVTIPAGASRDAGYLLVYGAAGPA
;
A
#
# COMPACT_ATOMS: atom_id res chain seq x y z
N MET A 1 8.96 24.10 -17.89
CA MET A 1 9.13 22.74 -17.33
C MET A 1 9.00 21.75 -18.46
N ALA A 2 10.01 20.91 -18.70
CA ALA A 2 10.01 19.95 -19.80
C ALA A 2 9.18 18.71 -19.41
N ALA A 3 8.28 18.27 -20.30
CA ALA A 3 7.51 17.05 -20.11
C ALA A 3 8.45 15.82 -20.18
N LEU A 4 8.32 14.89 -19.23
CA LEU A 4 9.10 13.65 -19.22
C LEU A 4 8.68 12.73 -20.37
N ALA A 5 9.67 12.09 -21.02
CA ALA A 5 9.43 11.12 -22.08
C ALA A 5 8.58 9.94 -21.59
N THR A 6 7.55 9.57 -22.37
CA THR A 6 6.60 8.47 -22.10
C THR A 6 7.27 7.09 -21.98
N THR A 7 8.51 6.95 -22.43
CA THR A 7 9.34 5.75 -22.22
C THR A 7 9.82 5.59 -20.77
N ARG A 8 9.76 6.64 -19.94
CA ARG A 8 10.12 6.57 -18.52
C ARG A 8 8.98 6.08 -17.62
N TYR A 9 7.76 6.01 -18.15
CA TYR A 9 6.57 5.47 -17.47
C TYR A 9 5.77 4.65 -18.50
N PRO A 10 6.14 3.38 -18.76
CA PRO A 10 5.38 2.56 -19.68
C PRO A 10 3.94 2.48 -19.18
N LEU A 11 3.01 2.81 -20.07
CA LEU A 11 1.58 2.67 -19.83
C LEU A 11 1.28 1.16 -19.88
N MET A 12 1.38 0.49 -18.74
CA MET A 12 1.03 -0.92 -18.61
C MET A 12 -0.35 -1.02 -17.99
N TRP A 13 -1.34 -1.34 -18.81
CA TRP A 13 -2.50 -2.09 -18.35
C TRP A 13 -2.62 -3.37 -19.16
N LEU A 14 -2.90 -4.45 -18.43
CA LEU A 14 -3.00 -5.87 -18.79
C LEU A 14 -1.67 -6.61 -19.05
N ASN A 15 -1.25 -7.37 -18.04
CA ASN A 15 -0.60 -8.65 -18.29
C ASN A 15 -0.91 -9.68 -17.18
N GLY A 16 -1.82 -10.61 -17.48
CA GLY A 16 -1.85 -11.99 -16.94
C GLY A 16 -2.19 -12.23 -15.47
N GLU A 17 -1.86 -11.33 -14.54
CA GLU A 17 -2.28 -11.34 -13.14
C GLU A 17 -2.90 -9.99 -12.84
N SER A 18 -4.15 -9.98 -12.37
CA SER A 18 -4.92 -8.75 -12.16
C SER A 18 -4.26 -7.91 -11.07
N ASP A 19 -3.34 -6.99 -11.40
CA ASP A 19 -2.86 -6.02 -10.41
C ASP A 19 -4.06 -5.18 -9.88
N ARG A 20 -4.10 -4.93 -8.58
CA ARG A 20 -5.16 -4.18 -7.90
C ARG A 20 -4.55 -2.99 -7.15
N VAL A 21 -5.32 -1.91 -7.07
CA VAL A 21 -5.05 -0.76 -6.20
C VAL A 21 -6.25 -0.60 -5.28
N ALA A 22 -6.02 -0.46 -3.98
CA ALA A 22 -7.07 -0.26 -2.98
C ALA A 22 -6.69 0.86 -2.01
N LEU A 23 -7.70 1.62 -1.56
CA LEU A 23 -7.56 2.68 -0.57
C LEU A 23 -8.41 2.32 0.65
N TYR A 24 -7.78 2.17 1.80
CA TYR A 24 -8.46 1.86 3.06
C TYR A 24 -8.48 3.08 3.96
N ALA A 25 -9.62 3.33 4.60
CA ALA A 25 -9.71 4.26 5.71
C ALA A 25 -9.38 3.51 7.01
N LEU A 26 -8.37 3.97 7.72
CA LEU A 26 -7.89 3.42 8.99
C LEU A 26 -8.24 4.34 10.15
N ARG A 27 -8.49 3.76 11.33
CA ARG A 27 -8.80 4.48 12.57
C ARG A 27 -8.12 3.80 13.76
N ASP A 28 -7.63 4.60 14.69
CA ASP A 28 -6.93 4.18 15.92
C ASP A 28 -5.76 3.24 15.61
N VAL A 29 -4.94 3.59 14.61
CA VAL A 29 -3.73 2.84 14.26
C VAL A 29 -2.48 3.42 14.92
N SER A 30 -1.59 2.54 15.33
CA SER A 30 -0.33 2.85 15.98
C SER A 30 0.85 2.22 15.22
N ALA A 31 2.04 2.76 15.45
CA ALA A 31 3.26 2.21 14.88
C ALA A 31 3.44 0.72 15.24
N GLY A 32 3.75 -0.11 14.25
CA GLY A 32 3.94 -1.55 14.42
C GLY A 32 2.66 -2.40 14.28
N ASP A 33 1.49 -1.77 14.17
CA ASP A 33 0.26 -2.49 13.85
C ASP A 33 0.36 -3.19 12.49
N LEU A 34 -0.30 -4.33 12.38
CA LEU A 34 -0.34 -5.14 11.16
C LEU A 34 -1.74 -5.11 10.54
N CYS A 35 -1.80 -4.70 9.28
CA CYS A 35 -2.99 -4.81 8.44
C CYS A 35 -2.83 -6.01 7.50
N ASP A 36 -3.71 -7.00 7.62
CA ASP A 36 -3.74 -8.15 6.72
C ASP A 36 -4.76 -7.93 5.60
N LEU A 37 -4.30 -8.00 4.36
CA LEU A 37 -5.08 -7.73 3.16
C LEU A 37 -5.20 -8.98 2.27
N ALA A 38 -5.04 -10.16 2.87
CA ALA A 38 -5.09 -11.45 2.17
C ALA A 38 -6.41 -11.71 1.43
N GLN A 39 -7.50 -11.07 1.85
CA GLN A 39 -8.80 -11.18 1.16
C GLN A 39 -8.81 -10.49 -0.21
N GLU A 40 -7.96 -9.49 -0.43
CA GLU A 40 -8.01 -8.65 -1.62
C GLU A 40 -6.75 -8.74 -2.47
N PHE A 41 -5.66 -9.24 -1.89
CA PHE A 41 -4.34 -9.34 -2.50
C PHE A 41 -3.68 -10.69 -2.23
N THR A 42 -2.99 -11.22 -3.23
CA THR A 42 -2.11 -12.38 -3.11
C THR A 42 -0.68 -11.97 -2.75
N VAL A 43 -0.20 -10.87 -3.33
CA VAL A 43 1.13 -10.30 -3.05
C VAL A 43 1.04 -8.79 -3.08
N LEU A 44 1.40 -8.14 -1.98
CA LEU A 44 1.55 -6.71 -1.91
C LEU A 44 2.91 -6.29 -2.46
N LYS A 45 2.91 -5.27 -3.31
CA LYS A 45 4.14 -4.73 -3.94
C LYS A 45 4.54 -3.40 -3.30
N ARG A 46 3.56 -2.55 -2.96
CA ARG A 46 3.77 -1.22 -2.35
C ARG A 46 2.61 -0.84 -1.44
N ALA A 47 2.92 -0.14 -0.36
CA ALA A 47 1.93 0.47 0.53
C ALA A 47 2.41 1.85 0.99
N VAL A 48 1.50 2.82 1.03
CA VAL A 48 1.77 4.19 1.50
C VAL A 48 0.66 4.60 2.45
N ILE A 49 1.03 5.10 3.62
CA ILE A 49 0.09 5.65 4.60
C ILE A 49 0.15 7.18 4.61
N MET A 50 -1.04 7.78 4.72
CA MET A 50 -1.24 9.20 4.96
C MET A 50 -2.11 9.34 6.21
N GLY A 51 -1.47 9.53 7.36
CA GLY A 51 -2.13 9.71 8.65
C GLY A 51 -2.19 11.19 9.06
N THR A 52 -3.03 11.50 10.05
CA THR A 52 -3.17 12.85 10.59
C THR A 52 -1.93 13.36 11.31
N THR A 53 -1.21 12.49 12.04
CA THR A 53 0.03 12.88 12.73
C THR A 53 1.29 12.40 11.99
N VAL A 54 1.14 11.61 10.93
CA VAL A 54 2.25 11.26 10.04
C VAL A 54 2.59 12.49 9.20
N ALA A 55 3.71 13.14 9.50
CA ALA A 55 4.08 14.45 8.96
C ALA A 55 4.13 14.53 7.42
N ALA A 56 4.20 13.40 6.72
CA ALA A 56 4.06 13.28 5.27
C ALA A 56 3.60 11.86 4.88
N ALA A 57 3.14 11.69 3.63
CA ALA A 57 2.87 10.36 3.08
C ALA A 57 4.13 9.48 3.23
N THR A 58 4.02 8.39 3.97
CA THR A 58 5.16 7.55 4.34
C THR A 58 4.95 6.14 3.78
N SER A 59 6.00 5.56 3.21
CA SER A 59 5.97 4.17 2.75
C SER A 59 5.80 3.23 3.94
N ALA A 60 4.73 2.44 3.93
CA ALA A 60 4.51 1.38 4.90
C ALA A 60 5.31 0.13 4.49
N THR A 61 5.77 -0.64 5.47
CA THR A 61 6.54 -1.86 5.19
C THR A 61 5.60 -2.95 4.74
N VAL A 62 5.90 -3.56 3.60
CA VAL A 62 5.15 -4.69 3.06
C VAL A 62 5.88 -5.98 3.41
N GLY A 63 5.15 -6.97 3.93
CA GLY A 63 5.72 -8.28 4.25
C GLY A 63 6.17 -9.05 3.01
N THR A 64 6.98 -10.08 3.20
CA THR A 64 7.48 -10.95 2.13
C THR A 64 7.25 -12.41 2.48
N GLY A 65 7.29 -13.30 1.48
CA GLY A 65 7.06 -14.74 1.71
C GLY A 65 5.66 -15.03 2.25
N ALA A 66 5.56 -15.69 3.40
CA ALA A 66 4.28 -16.05 4.03
C ALA A 66 3.47 -14.84 4.52
N ASP A 67 4.10 -13.67 4.65
CA ASP A 67 3.48 -12.41 5.08
C ASP A 67 3.30 -11.42 3.92
N ALA A 68 3.36 -11.89 2.66
CA ALA A 68 3.26 -11.05 1.47
C ALA A 68 1.95 -10.24 1.36
N THR A 69 0.95 -10.53 2.18
CA THR A 69 -0.34 -9.83 2.24
C THR A 69 -0.45 -8.82 3.38
N LYS A 70 0.60 -8.70 4.21
CA LYS A 70 0.58 -7.88 5.42
C LYS A 70 1.32 -6.57 5.22
N VAL A 71 0.75 -5.50 5.77
CA VAL A 71 1.36 -4.17 5.83
C VAL A 71 1.61 -3.82 7.29
N THR A 72 2.83 -3.37 7.60
CA THR A 72 3.18 -2.83 8.91
C THR A 72 3.10 -1.31 8.89
N ILE A 73 2.36 -0.75 9.84
CA ILE A 73 2.23 0.70 10.01
C ILE A 73 3.59 1.28 10.45
N PRO A 74 4.12 2.28 9.71
CA PRO A 74 5.43 2.84 9.99
C PRO A 74 5.46 3.62 11.33
N ALA A 75 6.66 3.88 11.82
CA ALA A 75 6.87 4.71 13.00
C ALA A 75 6.28 6.12 12.80
N GLY A 76 5.78 6.71 13.89
CA GLY A 76 5.18 8.05 13.89
C GLY A 76 3.66 8.05 13.93
N ALA A 77 3.00 6.91 13.72
CA ALA A 77 1.56 6.78 13.99
C ALA A 77 1.29 6.62 15.51
N SER A 78 0.39 7.42 16.06
CA SER A 78 -0.03 7.38 17.46
C SER A 78 -1.54 7.56 17.58
N ARG A 79 -2.27 6.44 17.57
CA ARG A 79 -3.74 6.42 17.62
C ARG A 79 -4.37 7.27 16.51
N ASP A 80 -3.81 7.17 15.33
CA ASP A 80 -4.15 8.01 14.18
C ASP A 80 -5.39 7.54 13.44
N ALA A 81 -6.00 8.49 12.73
CA ALA A 81 -6.85 8.20 11.59
C ALA A 81 -6.08 8.53 10.31
N GLY A 82 -6.30 7.75 9.25
CA GLY A 82 -5.57 7.94 8.01
C GLY A 82 -6.06 7.10 6.85
N TYR A 83 -5.43 7.28 5.71
CA TYR A 83 -5.65 6.46 4.52
C TYR A 83 -4.42 5.60 4.22
N LEU A 84 -4.66 4.33 3.90
CA LEU A 84 -3.64 3.40 3.44
C LEU A 84 -3.90 3.08 1.96
N LEU A 85 -2.99 3.51 1.09
CA LEU A 85 -3.01 3.21 -0.32
C LEU A 85 -2.11 2.00 -0.60
N VAL A 86 -2.67 0.98 -1.24
CA VAL A 86 -2.01 -0.32 -1.44
C VAL A 86 -2.05 -0.72 -2.90
N TYR A 87 -0.94 -1.26 -3.38
CA TYR A 87 -0.77 -1.81 -4.72
C TYR A 87 -0.16 -3.20 -4.65
N GLY A 88 -0.73 -4.15 -5.38
CA GLY A 88 -0.28 -5.54 -5.40
C GLY A 88 -1.00 -6.39 -6.44
N ALA A 89 -0.65 -7.67 -6.49
CA ALA A 89 -1.38 -8.66 -7.26
C ALA A 89 -2.74 -8.95 -6.60
N ALA A 90 -3.84 -8.92 -7.36
CA ALA A 90 -5.16 -9.21 -6.81
C ALA A 90 -5.21 -10.63 -6.25
N GLY A 91 -5.91 -10.74 -5.12
CA GLY A 91 -6.31 -12.01 -4.55
C GLY A 91 -7.47 -12.64 -5.31
N PRO A 92 -7.72 -13.94 -5.09
CA PRO A 92 -8.98 -14.56 -5.52
C PRO A 92 -10.14 -13.81 -4.86
N ALA A 93 -11.08 -13.34 -5.67
CA ALA A 93 -12.34 -12.76 -5.20
C ALA A 93 -13.22 -13.82 -4.52
#